data_AF-A0A4U2Z708-F1
#
_entry.id   AF-A0A4U2Z708-F1
#
_cell.length_a   1.000
_cell.length_b   1.000
_cell.length_c   1.000
_cell.angle_alpha   90.00
_cell.angle_beta   90.00
_cell.angle_gamma   90.00
#
_symmetry.space_group_name_H-M   'P 1'
#
loop_
_entity.id
_entity.type
_entity.pdbx_description
1 polymer ?
#
loop_
_entity_poly.entity_id
_entity_poly.type
_entity_poly.pdbx_seq_one_letter_code
_entity_poly.pdbx_strand_id
1 'polypeptide(L)'
;MKYSILVVMLFSVSTLLGADKVQTVDTTVIEQTNAELAKVRAEVAAAKEEAAQATAQANEAKKESKRVAEELEVAKAEREEELAAAAAKEKVLKKNRTMHISVVGQGVAPMNTSSPAQAYALAKRAAIADAYRAIAEKVKGVRIDGQDTIKNMMVQRSTVRTYVQAMVRNADIVETTFKEGLCEVEMEILISHADFAQ
;
A
#
# COMPACT_ATOMS: atom_id res chain seq x y z
N MET A 1 -18.77 -67.52 -2.36
CA MET A 1 -20.22 -67.22 -2.18
C MET A 1 -20.43 -65.80 -2.69
N LYS A 2 -20.93 -65.63 -3.93
CA LYS A 2 -22.33 -65.36 -4.36
C LYS A 2 -22.61 -63.84 -4.57
N TYR A 3 -22.82 -63.51 -5.86
CA TYR A 3 -23.44 -62.40 -6.62
C TYR A 3 -24.37 -61.40 -5.86
N SER A 4 -24.43 -60.07 -6.12
CA SER A 4 -24.66 -59.24 -7.33
C SER A 4 -26.15 -59.01 -7.70
N ILE A 5 -26.58 -57.72 -7.65
CA ILE A 5 -27.51 -56.99 -8.55
C ILE A 5 -29.05 -57.32 -8.58
N LEU A 6 -29.85 -56.23 -8.51
CA LEU A 6 -31.21 -55.95 -9.05
C LEU A 6 -32.45 -56.76 -8.60
N VAL A 7 -33.61 -56.15 -8.93
CA VAL A 7 -34.98 -56.70 -9.16
C VAL A 7 -35.98 -56.25 -8.08
N VAL A 8 -36.98 -55.36 -8.30
CA VAL A 8 -38.08 -55.23 -9.30
C VAL A 8 -39.44 -55.63 -8.68
N MET A 9 -40.36 -54.67 -8.76
CA MET A 9 -41.83 -54.77 -8.94
C MET A 9 -42.78 -55.53 -7.99
N LEU A 10 -44.01 -55.00 -8.02
CA LEU A 10 -45.33 -55.63 -7.85
C LEU A 10 -45.92 -55.68 -6.43
N PHE A 11 -46.87 -54.77 -6.17
CA PHE A 11 -48.17 -55.19 -5.66
C PHE A 11 -49.32 -54.57 -6.45
N SER A 12 -50.11 -55.47 -7.03
CA SER A 12 -51.38 -55.33 -7.73
C SER A 12 -52.56 -55.10 -6.78
N VAL A 13 -53.58 -54.35 -7.22
CA VAL A 13 -55.00 -54.67 -6.97
C VAL A 13 -55.81 -54.32 -8.22
N SER A 14 -56.59 -55.30 -8.70
CA SER A 14 -57.41 -55.27 -9.90
C SER A 14 -58.87 -54.87 -9.62
N THR A 15 -59.53 -54.40 -10.69
CA THR A 15 -60.97 -54.45 -11.04
C THR A 15 -61.98 -53.59 -10.27
N LEU A 16 -62.69 -52.70 -10.99
CA LEU A 16 -64.05 -52.99 -11.49
C LEU A 16 -64.47 -51.98 -12.58
N LEU A 17 -65.03 -52.50 -13.68
CA LEU A 17 -65.68 -51.77 -14.78
C LEU A 17 -67.08 -51.29 -14.36
N GLY A 18 -67.51 -50.12 -14.84
CA GLY A 18 -68.90 -49.69 -14.82
C GLY A 18 -69.09 -48.39 -15.61
N ALA A 19 -69.61 -48.49 -16.83
CA ALA A 19 -70.03 -47.37 -17.68
C ALA A 19 -71.38 -46.81 -17.23
N ASP A 20 -71.62 -45.50 -17.33
CA ASP A 20 -72.60 -44.90 -18.28
C ASP A 20 -72.64 -43.35 -18.22
N LYS A 21 -72.54 -42.75 -19.41
CA LYS A 21 -73.25 -41.58 -19.97
C LYS A 21 -73.23 -40.12 -19.40
N VAL A 22 -72.76 -39.25 -20.31
CA VAL A 22 -73.17 -37.87 -20.69
C VAL A 22 -72.68 -36.69 -19.82
N GLN A 23 -71.80 -35.85 -20.39
CA GLN A 23 -72.12 -34.46 -20.77
C GLN A 23 -70.99 -33.81 -21.59
N THR A 24 -71.42 -33.19 -22.68
CA THR A 24 -70.70 -32.35 -23.64
C THR A 24 -70.14 -31.09 -22.98
N VAL A 25 -68.81 -30.86 -23.03
CA VAL A 25 -68.20 -29.56 -22.72
C VAL A 25 -67.03 -29.29 -23.67
N ASP A 26 -67.28 -28.38 -24.61
CA ASP A 26 -66.42 -27.49 -25.40
C ASP A 26 -64.93 -27.84 -25.64
N THR A 27 -64.63 -28.19 -26.89
CA THR A 27 -63.29 -28.44 -27.44
C THR A 27 -62.39 -27.20 -27.58
N THR A 28 -62.86 -26.00 -27.24
CA THR A 28 -62.10 -24.74 -27.34
C THR A 28 -61.23 -24.45 -26.11
N VAL A 29 -61.58 -25.01 -24.95
CA VAL A 29 -60.89 -24.74 -23.68
C VAL A 29 -59.59 -25.56 -23.55
N ILE A 30 -59.56 -26.77 -24.15
CA ILE A 30 -58.41 -27.68 -24.08
C ILE A 30 -57.23 -27.16 -24.91
N GLU A 31 -57.48 -26.61 -26.11
CA GLU A 31 -56.42 -26.02 -26.95
C GLU A 31 -55.81 -24.75 -26.33
N GLN A 32 -56.62 -23.94 -25.65
CA GLN A 32 -56.17 -22.73 -24.93
C GLN A 32 -55.30 -23.09 -23.72
N THR A 33 -55.68 -24.11 -22.93
CA THR A 33 -54.87 -24.57 -21.78
C THR A 33 -53.53 -25.19 -22.18
N ASN A 34 -53.47 -25.88 -23.31
CA ASN A 34 -52.23 -26.49 -23.81
C ASN A 34 -51.26 -25.44 -24.39
N ALA A 35 -51.78 -24.37 -25.00
CA ALA A 35 -50.98 -23.25 -25.49
C ALA A 35 -50.40 -22.39 -24.35
N GLU A 36 -51.13 -22.22 -23.25
CA GLU A 36 -50.64 -21.51 -22.06
C GLU A 36 -49.58 -22.31 -21.30
N LEU A 37 -49.73 -23.64 -21.19
CA LEU A 37 -48.72 -24.52 -20.59
C LEU A 37 -47.41 -24.57 -21.40
N ALA A 38 -47.46 -24.42 -22.73
CA ALA A 38 -46.28 -24.35 -23.58
C ALA A 38 -45.52 -23.02 -23.39
N LYS A 39 -46.23 -21.91 -23.23
CA LYS A 39 -45.62 -20.59 -22.95
C LYS A 39 -44.99 -20.54 -21.55
N VAL A 40 -45.67 -21.04 -20.53
CA VAL A 40 -45.14 -21.13 -19.16
C VAL A 40 -43.91 -22.04 -19.09
N ARG A 41 -43.88 -23.16 -19.85
CA ARG A 41 -42.69 -24.03 -19.93
C ARG A 41 -41.52 -23.39 -20.67
N ALA A 42 -41.79 -22.58 -21.70
CA ALA A 42 -40.77 -21.83 -22.43
C ALA A 42 -40.16 -20.71 -21.55
N GLU A 43 -41.00 -19.99 -20.79
CA GLU A 43 -40.56 -18.95 -19.85
C GLU A 43 -39.74 -19.54 -18.68
N VAL A 44 -40.14 -20.71 -18.15
CA VAL A 44 -39.38 -21.42 -17.10
C VAL A 44 -38.06 -22.02 -17.64
N ALA A 45 -37.98 -22.36 -18.93
CA ALA A 45 -36.74 -22.80 -19.56
C ALA A 45 -35.76 -21.63 -19.78
N ALA A 46 -36.25 -20.49 -20.28
CA ALA A 46 -35.46 -19.27 -20.43
C ALA A 46 -34.96 -18.74 -19.06
N ALA A 47 -35.81 -18.75 -18.03
CA ALA A 47 -35.42 -18.36 -16.67
C ALA A 47 -34.37 -19.31 -16.04
N LYS A 48 -34.35 -20.59 -16.44
CA LYS A 48 -33.33 -21.55 -16.00
C LYS A 48 -31.99 -21.37 -16.72
N GLU A 49 -31.99 -20.98 -17.99
CA GLU A 49 -30.77 -20.66 -18.73
C GLU A 49 -30.12 -19.35 -18.24
N GLU A 50 -30.92 -18.33 -17.94
CA GLU A 50 -30.44 -17.07 -17.33
C GLU A 50 -29.88 -17.30 -15.92
N ALA A 51 -30.51 -18.16 -15.11
CA ALA A 51 -29.99 -18.54 -13.79
C ALA A 51 -28.68 -19.35 -13.88
N ALA A 52 -28.52 -20.23 -14.89
CA ALA A 52 -27.30 -20.98 -15.11
C ALA A 52 -26.12 -20.06 -15.53
N GLN A 53 -26.37 -19.09 -16.40
CA GLN A 53 -25.37 -18.11 -16.83
C GLN A 53 -24.95 -17.17 -15.69
N ALA A 54 -25.87 -16.74 -14.83
CA ALA A 54 -25.56 -15.94 -13.65
C ALA A 54 -24.68 -16.71 -12.64
N THR A 55 -24.92 -18.02 -12.47
CA THR A 55 -24.07 -18.87 -11.60
C THR A 55 -22.69 -19.17 -12.20
N ALA A 56 -22.56 -19.23 -13.53
CA ALA A 56 -21.27 -19.40 -14.21
C ALA A 56 -20.39 -18.15 -14.07
N GLN A 57 -20.96 -16.96 -14.31
CA GLN A 57 -20.26 -15.67 -14.15
C GLN A 57 -19.82 -15.42 -12.71
N ALA A 58 -20.64 -15.83 -11.72
CA ALA A 58 -20.27 -15.73 -10.31
C ALA A 58 -19.08 -16.65 -9.92
N ASN A 59 -18.93 -17.81 -10.57
CA ASN A 59 -17.84 -18.74 -10.31
C ASN A 59 -16.52 -18.30 -10.97
N GLU A 60 -16.59 -17.66 -12.14
CA GLU A 60 -15.42 -17.07 -12.81
C GLU A 60 -14.87 -15.86 -12.04
N ALA A 61 -15.74 -14.94 -11.59
CA ALA A 61 -15.36 -13.81 -10.74
C ALA A 61 -14.74 -14.25 -9.39
N LYS A 62 -15.20 -15.38 -8.83
CA LYS A 62 -14.65 -15.97 -7.60
C LYS A 62 -13.28 -16.64 -7.81
N LYS A 63 -12.99 -17.09 -9.03
CA LYS A 63 -11.70 -17.68 -9.42
C LYS A 63 -10.67 -16.59 -9.71
N GLU A 64 -11.07 -15.50 -10.33
CA GLU A 64 -10.22 -14.32 -10.58
C GLU A 64 -9.84 -13.62 -9.28
N SER A 65 -10.79 -13.41 -8.36
CA SER A 65 -10.50 -12.84 -7.03
C SER A 65 -9.56 -13.73 -6.19
N LYS A 66 -9.62 -15.06 -6.34
CA LYS A 66 -8.68 -15.98 -5.68
C LYS A 66 -7.26 -15.88 -6.24
N ARG A 67 -7.12 -15.74 -7.56
CA ARG A 67 -5.81 -15.57 -8.23
C ARG A 67 -5.17 -14.24 -7.89
N VAL A 68 -5.97 -13.16 -7.89
CA VAL A 68 -5.51 -11.84 -7.47
C VAL A 68 -5.09 -11.83 -6.00
N ALA A 69 -5.77 -12.59 -5.14
CA ALA A 69 -5.37 -12.73 -3.74
C ALA A 69 -4.04 -13.49 -3.60
N GLU A 70 -3.86 -14.62 -4.30
CA GLU A 70 -2.61 -15.41 -4.29
C GLU A 70 -1.43 -14.60 -4.86
N GLU A 71 -1.61 -13.87 -5.96
CA GLU A 71 -0.58 -12.98 -6.53
C GLU A 71 -0.19 -11.83 -5.59
N LEU A 72 -1.15 -11.29 -4.83
CA LEU A 72 -0.89 -10.28 -3.80
C LEU A 72 -0.14 -10.83 -2.59
N GLU A 73 -0.36 -12.10 -2.22
CA GLU A 73 0.38 -12.74 -1.12
C GLU A 73 1.82 -13.03 -1.54
N VAL A 74 2.04 -13.52 -2.77
CA VAL A 74 3.38 -13.72 -3.33
C VAL A 74 4.14 -12.40 -3.43
N ALA A 75 3.51 -11.34 -3.96
CA ALA A 75 4.13 -10.01 -4.06
C ALA A 75 4.42 -9.36 -2.70
N LYS A 76 3.65 -9.70 -1.65
CA LYS A 76 3.92 -9.26 -0.28
C LYS A 76 5.12 -10.01 0.33
N ALA A 77 5.20 -11.31 0.12
CA ALA A 77 6.31 -12.13 0.61
C ALA A 77 7.65 -11.71 -0.03
N GLU A 78 7.66 -11.45 -1.34
CA GLU A 78 8.85 -10.96 -2.06
C GLU A 78 9.28 -9.58 -1.54
N ARG A 79 8.33 -8.67 -1.28
CA ARG A 79 8.63 -7.35 -0.67
C ARG A 79 9.15 -7.46 0.77
N GLU A 80 8.66 -8.40 1.56
CA GLU A 80 9.13 -8.64 2.93
C GLU A 80 10.55 -9.21 2.95
N GLU A 81 10.89 -10.13 2.03
CA GLU A 81 12.26 -10.62 1.86
C GLU A 81 13.20 -9.51 1.39
N GLU A 82 12.77 -8.65 0.46
CA GLU A 82 13.55 -7.49 0.02
C GLU A 82 13.78 -6.47 1.16
N LEU A 83 12.76 -6.21 1.99
CA LEU A 83 12.88 -5.37 3.18
C LEU A 83 13.81 -5.98 4.23
N ALA A 84 13.74 -7.29 4.44
CA ALA A 84 14.62 -8.01 5.37
C ALA A 84 16.08 -8.04 4.88
N ALA A 85 16.30 -8.20 3.57
CA ALA A 85 17.62 -8.11 2.95
C ALA A 85 18.19 -6.69 2.99
N ALA A 86 17.34 -5.65 2.92
CA ALA A 86 17.74 -4.26 3.10
C ALA A 86 18.12 -3.96 4.56
N ALA A 87 17.37 -4.46 5.54
CA ALA A 87 17.68 -4.32 6.97
C ALA A 87 19.00 -4.99 7.37
N ALA A 88 19.34 -6.13 6.73
CA ALA A 88 20.61 -6.82 6.97
C ALA A 88 21.85 -6.09 6.40
N LYS A 89 21.66 -5.21 5.39
CA LYS A 89 22.73 -4.36 4.82
C LYS A 89 22.97 -3.09 5.63
N GLU A 90 22.06 -2.74 6.53
CA GLU A 90 22.23 -1.60 7.41
C GLU A 90 23.39 -1.87 8.37
N LYS A 91 24.40 -0.99 8.36
CA LYS A 91 25.52 -1.05 9.31
C LYS A 91 25.02 -0.63 10.69
N VAL A 92 24.28 -1.51 11.35
CA VAL A 92 23.80 -1.30 12.71
C VAL A 92 25.02 -1.19 13.63
N LEU A 93 25.04 -0.14 14.44
CA LEU A 93 26.07 0.13 15.44
C LEU A 93 26.15 -1.07 16.40
N LYS A 94 27.21 -1.88 16.28
CA LYS A 94 27.53 -2.87 17.32
C LYS A 94 27.93 -2.11 18.59
N LYS A 95 27.45 -2.57 19.74
CA LYS A 95 27.53 -1.92 21.07
C LYS A 95 28.90 -1.32 21.48
N ASN A 96 30.00 -1.78 20.88
CA ASN A 96 31.38 -1.35 21.17
C ASN A 96 32.07 -0.58 20.04
N ARG A 97 31.33 -0.02 19.06
CA ARG A 97 31.93 0.73 17.94
C ARG A 97 31.51 2.19 18.01
N THR A 98 32.51 3.07 18.06
CA THR A 98 32.32 4.50 17.81
C THR A 98 32.24 4.74 16.31
N MET A 99 31.42 5.72 15.91
CA MET A 99 31.38 6.20 14.54
C MET A 99 31.80 7.66 14.51
N HIS A 100 32.61 7.98 13.51
CA HIS A 100 32.99 9.34 13.19
C HIS A 100 32.12 9.81 12.04
N ILE A 101 31.49 10.96 12.21
CA ILE A 101 30.66 11.60 11.18
C ILE A 101 31.26 12.98 10.95
N SER A 102 31.64 13.26 9.71
CA SER A 102 31.97 14.60 9.24
C SER A 102 30.80 15.16 8.43
N VAL A 103 30.54 16.45 8.60
CA VAL A 103 29.59 17.21 7.80
C VAL A 103 30.18 18.56 7.43
N VAL A 104 29.70 19.11 6.32
CA VAL A 104 30.00 20.49 5.91
C VAL A 104 28.69 21.27 5.93
N GLY A 105 28.66 22.35 6.70
CA GLY A 105 27.55 23.32 6.71
C GLY A 105 27.91 24.56 5.92
N GLN A 106 26.91 25.14 5.25
CA GLN A 106 27.09 26.33 4.43
C GLN A 106 26.19 27.48 4.91
N GLY A 107 26.72 28.69 4.85
CA GLY A 107 26.03 29.89 5.30
C GLY A 107 26.42 31.11 4.48
N VAL A 108 25.42 31.91 4.10
CA VAL A 108 25.62 33.13 3.30
C VAL A 108 25.31 34.34 4.15
N ALA A 109 26.15 35.37 4.03
CA ALA A 109 25.89 36.65 4.67
C ALA A 109 24.71 37.37 3.99
N PRO A 110 23.82 38.02 4.75
CA PRO A 110 22.75 38.82 4.15
C PRO A 110 23.33 40.05 3.45
N MET A 111 22.66 40.56 2.42
CA MET A 111 23.14 41.68 1.62
C MET A 111 23.27 43.00 2.41
N ASN A 112 22.61 43.13 3.57
CA ASN A 112 22.53 44.35 4.37
C ASN A 112 23.53 44.41 5.54
N THR A 113 24.72 43.83 5.39
CA THR A 113 25.77 43.88 6.41
C THR A 113 26.50 45.22 6.41
N SER A 114 26.71 45.80 7.59
CA SER A 114 27.40 47.09 7.76
C SER A 114 28.93 46.97 7.70
N SER A 115 29.49 45.80 8.02
CA SER A 115 30.95 45.57 7.95
C SER A 115 31.30 44.17 7.45
N PRO A 116 32.49 43.97 6.85
CA PRO A 116 32.97 42.65 6.45
C PRO A 116 33.06 41.66 7.62
N ALA A 117 33.45 42.15 8.80
CA ALA A 117 33.50 41.33 10.01
C ALA A 117 32.10 40.88 10.46
N GLN A 118 31.09 41.75 10.32
CA GLN A 118 29.70 41.39 10.59
C GLN A 118 29.19 40.35 9.58
N ALA A 119 29.51 40.52 8.29
CA ALA A 119 29.16 39.56 7.26
C ALA A 119 29.74 38.17 7.56
N TYR A 120 31.03 38.11 7.89
CA TYR A 120 31.69 36.87 8.31
C TYR A 120 31.01 36.24 9.53
N ALA A 121 30.73 37.03 10.57
CA ALA A 121 30.12 36.52 11.80
C ALA A 121 28.70 35.96 11.56
N LEU A 122 27.90 36.60 10.71
CA LEU A 122 26.56 36.13 10.36
C LEU A 122 26.61 34.87 9.48
N ALA A 123 27.47 34.86 8.46
CA ALA A 123 27.64 33.70 7.58
C ALA A 123 28.15 32.48 8.37
N LYS A 124 29.13 32.67 9.26
CA LYS A 124 29.65 31.61 10.13
C LYS A 124 28.57 31.03 11.04
N ARG A 125 27.70 31.86 11.63
CA ARG A 125 26.58 31.36 12.45
C ARG A 125 25.59 30.55 11.64
N ALA A 126 25.27 30.99 10.43
CA ALA A 126 24.37 30.27 9.54
C ALA A 126 24.98 28.90 9.16
N ALA A 127 26.27 28.87 8.79
CA ALA A 127 26.98 27.64 8.44
C ALA A 127 27.06 26.65 9.62
N ILE A 128 27.33 27.13 10.83
CA ILE A 128 27.31 26.29 12.04
C ILE A 128 25.92 25.69 12.29
N ALA A 129 24.85 26.50 12.18
CA ALA A 129 23.48 26.01 12.36
C ALA A 129 23.11 24.94 11.32
N ASP A 130 23.55 25.13 10.08
CA ASP A 130 23.35 24.16 8.99
C ASP A 130 24.13 22.86 9.22
N ALA A 131 25.38 22.95 9.67
CA ALA A 131 26.17 21.78 10.04
C ALA A 131 25.53 21.00 11.20
N TYR A 132 25.03 21.69 12.24
CA TYR A 132 24.30 21.03 13.33
C TYR A 132 23.02 20.33 12.87
N ARG A 133 22.29 20.94 11.93
CA ARG A 133 21.12 20.30 11.29
C ARG A 133 21.54 19.03 10.56
N ALA A 134 22.59 19.09 9.74
CA ALA A 134 23.10 17.94 9.01
C ALA A 134 23.55 16.81 9.96
N ILE A 135 24.25 17.14 11.05
CA ILE A 135 24.61 16.16 12.08
C ILE A 135 23.36 15.54 12.69
N ALA A 136 22.39 16.35 13.10
CA ALA A 136 21.16 15.85 13.73
C ALA A 136 20.38 14.89 12.80
N GLU A 137 20.30 15.20 11.51
CA GLU A 137 19.71 14.33 10.49
C GLU A 137 20.44 12.99 10.40
N LYS A 138 21.78 13.00 10.30
CA LYS A 138 22.59 11.76 10.20
C LYS A 138 22.53 10.93 11.48
N VAL A 139 22.59 11.58 12.63
CA VAL A 139 22.61 10.96 13.96
C VAL A 139 21.25 10.34 14.30
N LYS A 140 20.14 11.02 14.01
CA LYS A 140 18.78 10.50 14.26
C LYS A 140 18.22 9.67 13.11
N GLY A 141 18.90 9.59 11.97
CA GLY A 141 18.41 8.85 10.79
C GLY A 141 17.19 9.48 10.14
N VAL A 142 17.02 10.81 10.25
CA VAL A 142 15.90 11.53 9.65
C VAL A 142 16.39 12.26 8.40
N ARG A 143 15.60 12.22 7.33
CA ARG A 143 15.85 12.97 6.10
C ARG A 143 14.89 14.15 6.02
N ILE A 144 15.41 15.37 5.97
CA ILE A 144 14.61 16.58 5.76
C ILE A 144 14.54 16.87 4.27
N ASP A 145 13.42 16.52 3.64
CA ASP A 145 13.11 16.90 2.25
C ASP A 145 12.04 17.99 2.23
N GLY A 146 12.27 19.06 1.46
CA GLY A 146 11.25 20.05 1.12
C GLY A 146 10.91 19.93 -0.36
N GLN A 147 9.73 19.39 -0.70
CA GLN A 147 9.26 19.36 -2.09
C GLN A 147 8.42 20.61 -2.37
N ASP A 148 9.02 21.59 -3.05
CA ASP A 148 8.31 22.73 -3.61
C ASP A 148 8.47 22.75 -5.13
N THR A 149 7.37 22.95 -5.87
CA THR A 149 7.45 23.17 -7.32
C THR A 149 7.88 24.60 -7.62
N ILE A 150 8.62 24.83 -8.73
CA ILE A 150 9.07 26.17 -9.16
C ILE A 150 7.88 27.15 -9.25
N LYS A 151 6.72 26.66 -9.70
CA LYS A 151 5.47 27.44 -9.78
C LYS A 151 5.00 27.92 -8.40
N ASN A 152 5.14 27.09 -7.37
CA ASN A 152 4.71 27.42 -6.01
C ASN A 152 5.59 28.50 -5.39
N MET A 153 6.91 28.51 -5.62
CA MET A 153 7.81 29.54 -5.08
C MET A 153 7.55 30.95 -5.62
N MET A 154 7.06 31.09 -6.86
CA MET A 154 6.76 32.39 -7.47
C MET A 154 5.43 33.00 -6.98
N VAL A 155 4.46 32.16 -6.60
CA VAL A 155 3.09 32.60 -6.30
C VAL A 155 2.80 32.57 -4.79
N GLN A 156 3.36 31.60 -4.07
CA GLN A 156 3.12 31.41 -2.63
C GLN A 156 4.46 31.30 -1.90
N ARG A 157 4.54 31.95 -0.74
CA ARG A 157 5.66 31.78 0.18
C ARG A 157 5.55 30.40 0.81
N SER A 158 6.04 29.35 0.13
CA SER A 158 6.12 28.03 0.74
C SER A 158 7.18 28.05 1.84
N THR A 159 6.83 27.52 3.01
CA THR A 159 7.74 27.41 4.15
C THR A 159 7.56 26.02 4.73
N VAL A 160 8.46 25.10 4.37
CA VAL A 160 8.51 23.78 4.98
C VAL A 160 9.15 23.91 6.36
N ARG A 161 8.39 23.62 7.42
CA ARG A 161 8.86 23.63 8.81
C ARG A 161 8.96 22.20 9.33
N THR A 162 10.18 21.67 9.37
CA THR A 162 10.50 20.39 10.00
C THR A 162 11.22 20.64 11.32
N TYR A 163 10.86 19.90 12.36
CA TYR A 163 11.47 20.00 13.69
C TYR A 163 12.19 18.69 14.00
N VAL A 164 13.48 18.77 14.31
CA VAL A 164 14.27 17.63 14.79
C VAL A 164 14.58 17.87 16.26
N GLN A 165 14.03 17.04 17.15
CA GLN A 165 14.38 17.05 18.57
C GLN A 165 15.60 16.15 18.78
N ALA A 166 16.78 16.74 18.75
CA ALA A 166 18.04 16.04 19.01
C ALA A 166 18.97 16.91 19.84
N MET A 167 19.63 16.29 20.84
CA MET A 167 20.72 16.92 21.56
C MET A 167 22.04 16.45 20.92
N VAL A 168 22.67 17.33 20.14
CA VAL A 168 24.00 17.08 19.58
C VAL A 168 25.03 17.46 20.63
N ARG A 169 25.83 16.50 21.09
CA ARG A 169 26.93 16.73 22.04
C ARG A 169 28.26 16.43 21.34
N ASN A 170 29.33 17.07 21.79
CA ASN A 170 30.69 16.77 21.33
C ASN A 170 30.89 16.94 19.81
N ALA A 171 30.27 17.95 19.22
CA ALA A 171 30.56 18.36 17.84
C ALA A 171 31.66 19.41 17.85
N ASP A 172 32.75 19.14 17.15
CA ASP A 172 33.93 20.00 17.07
C ASP A 172 34.00 20.64 15.67
N ILE A 173 34.46 21.89 15.62
CA ILE A 173 34.69 22.62 14.36
C ILE A 173 36.13 22.34 13.93
N VAL A 174 36.29 21.70 12.77
CA VAL A 174 37.61 21.34 12.22
C VAL A 174 38.16 22.50 11.40
N GLU A 175 37.36 23.00 10.48
CA GLU A 175 37.77 24.04 9.55
C GLU A 175 36.66 25.07 9.33
N THR A 176 37.04 26.31 9.03
CA THR A 176 36.11 27.35 8.60
C THR A 176 36.73 28.13 7.45
N THR A 177 36.08 28.06 6.30
CA THR A 177 36.47 28.81 5.10
C THR A 177 35.46 29.90 4.82
N PHE A 178 35.92 31.11 4.51
CA PHE A 178 35.05 32.21 4.07
C PHE A 178 35.56 32.80 2.77
N LYS A 179 34.75 32.73 1.71
CA LYS A 179 35.07 33.21 0.38
C LYS A 179 33.85 33.91 -0.21
N GLU A 180 34.01 35.16 -0.63
CA GLU A 180 32.99 35.90 -1.40
C GLU A 180 31.59 35.97 -0.75
N GLY A 181 31.52 36.01 0.59
CA GLY A 181 30.25 36.08 1.32
C GLY A 181 29.62 34.72 1.63
N LEU A 182 30.19 33.62 1.12
CA LEU A 182 29.88 32.25 1.50
C LEU A 182 30.86 31.80 2.61
N CYS A 183 30.30 31.26 3.69
CA CYS A 183 31.04 30.59 4.74
C CYS A 183 30.76 29.08 4.68
N GLU A 184 31.80 28.29 4.70
CA GLU A 184 31.75 26.84 4.85
C GLU A 184 32.39 26.47 6.20
N VAL A 185 31.72 25.61 6.95
CA VAL A 185 32.19 25.12 8.25
C VAL A 185 32.17 23.61 8.22
N GLU A 186 33.33 23.00 8.39
CA GLU A 186 33.44 21.56 8.57
C GLU A 186 33.35 21.23 10.05
N MET A 187 32.43 20.31 10.37
CA MET A 187 32.21 19.84 11.72
C MET A 187 32.32 18.32 11.78
N GLU A 188 32.87 17.85 12.88
CA GLU A 188 33.02 16.43 13.15
C GLU A 188 32.38 16.07 14.49
N ILE A 189 31.83 14.86 14.55
CA ILE A 189 31.29 14.30 15.78
C ILE A 189 31.68 12.83 15.90
N LEU A 190 32.03 12.44 17.13
CA LEU A 190 32.22 11.06 17.52
C LEU A 190 30.97 10.60 18.27
N ILE A 191 30.26 9.62 17.72
CA ILE A 191 29.08 9.03 18.35
C ILE A 191 29.38 7.63 18.87
N SER A 192 28.86 7.34 20.05
CA SER A 192 28.91 6.03 20.69
C SER A 192 27.48 5.51 20.93
N HIS A 193 27.34 4.20 21.18
CA HIS A 193 26.03 3.61 21.48
C HIS A 193 25.36 4.22 22.73
N ALA A 194 26.14 4.70 23.70
CA ALA A 194 25.63 5.29 24.94
C ALA A 194 24.91 6.62 24.73
N ASP A 195 25.19 7.35 23.64
CA ASP A 195 24.63 8.67 23.37
C ASP A 195 23.14 8.62 22.95
N PHE A 196 22.63 7.42 22.66
CA PHE A 196 21.26 7.18 22.20
C PHE A 196 20.40 6.40 23.19
N ALA A 197 21.00 5.82 24.24
CA ALA A 197 20.28 5.07 25.25
C ALA A 197 19.58 6.04 26.22
N GLN A 198 18.35 6.44 25.91
CA GLN A 198 17.44 7.16 26.79
C GLN A 198 16.05 6.52 26.75
#